data_AF-A0A9E4BSE8-F1
#
_entry.id   AF-A0A9E4BSE8-F1
#
_cell.length_a   1.000
_cell.length_b   1.000
_cell.length_c   1.000
_cell.angle_alpha   90.00
_cell.angle_beta   90.00
_cell.angle_gamma   90.00
#
_symmetry.space_group_name_H-M   'P 1'
#
loop_
_entity.id
_entity.type
_entity.pdbx_description
1 polymer ?
#
loop_
_entity_poly.entity_id
_entity_poly.type
_entity_poly.pdbx_seq_one_letter_code
_entity_poly.pdbx_strand_id
1 'polypeptide(L)'
;MAGADKTMRKTIEDAYDYHNALVEESDRGAAVLAASRFEEFLRVAISKRLIDLNEKDQKTIFGPRGLLSGFYRRTNIAYAFGYYDRDTLSGLDIIRRIRDRFAHSIEPMGFDHPYITNQCRNLVTRSVDDSRERYLAYLRETEEEVRRKMLSG
;
A
#
# COMPACT_ATOMS: atom_id res chain seq x y z
N MET A 1 25.48 -14.11 -11.41
CA MET A 1 24.42 -14.94 -10.79
C MET A 1 24.34 -14.80 -9.26
N ALA A 2 25.44 -14.56 -8.53
CA ALA A 2 25.41 -14.41 -7.05
C ALA A 2 24.73 -13.12 -6.50
N GLY A 3 24.68 -12.03 -7.28
CA GLY A 3 24.04 -10.78 -6.84
C GLY A 3 22.51 -10.83 -6.79
N ALA A 4 21.88 -11.55 -7.73
CA ALA A 4 20.43 -11.69 -7.78
C ALA A 4 19.88 -12.53 -6.61
N ASP A 5 20.60 -13.58 -6.19
CA ASP A 5 20.23 -14.44 -5.05
C ASP A 5 20.30 -13.68 -3.71
N LYS A 6 21.33 -12.84 -3.51
CA LYS A 6 21.46 -12.00 -2.31
C LYS A 6 20.39 -10.89 -2.23
N THR A 7 20.08 -10.25 -3.36
CA THR A 7 19.00 -9.24 -3.45
C THR A 7 17.62 -9.87 -3.24
N MET A 8 17.39 -11.07 -3.77
CA MET A 8 16.14 -11.81 -3.58
C MET A 8 15.95 -12.19 -2.10
N ARG A 9 16.97 -12.74 -1.44
CA ARG A 9 16.93 -13.08 0.00
C ARG A 9 16.63 -11.87 0.87
N LYS A 10 17.33 -10.75 0.65
CA LYS A 10 17.07 -9.49 1.37
C LYS A 10 15.64 -8.99 1.18
N THR A 11 15.10 -9.11 -0.05
CA THR A 11 13.71 -8.71 -0.34
C THR A 11 12.68 -9.58 0.39
N ILE A 12 12.97 -10.87 0.56
CA ILE A 12 12.13 -11.81 1.31
C ILE A 12 12.20 -11.51 2.81
N GLU A 13 13.40 -11.25 3.35
CA GLU A 13 13.61 -10.84 4.75
C GLU A 13 12.87 -9.52 5.06
N ASP A 14 13.04 -8.49 4.22
CA ASP A 14 12.36 -7.19 4.35
C ASP A 14 10.82 -7.30 4.29
N ALA A 15 10.30 -8.34 3.62
CA ALA A 15 8.85 -8.61 3.57
C ALA A 15 8.37 -9.36 4.83
N TYR A 16 9.17 -10.30 5.33
CA TYR A 16 8.86 -11.08 6.53
C TYR A 16 8.91 -10.21 7.79
N ASP A 17 9.97 -9.42 7.96
CA ASP A 17 10.13 -8.51 9.10
C ASP A 17 9.00 -7.49 9.17
N TYR A 18 8.59 -7.00 8.00
CA TYR A 18 7.48 -6.06 7.93
C TYR A 18 6.14 -6.68 8.28
N HIS A 19 5.89 -7.92 7.88
CA HIS A 19 4.68 -8.62 8.26
C HIS A 19 4.61 -8.81 9.77
N ASN A 20 5.72 -9.21 10.39
CA ASN A 20 5.81 -9.35 11.85
C ASN A 20 5.60 -8.00 12.56
N ALA A 21 6.21 -6.92 12.04
CA ALA A 21 5.99 -5.58 12.57
C ALA A 21 4.49 -5.21 12.55
N LEU A 22 3.78 -5.49 11.46
CA LEU A 22 2.34 -5.24 11.38
C LEU A 22 1.50 -6.07 12.35
N VAL A 23 1.95 -7.26 12.75
CA VAL A 23 1.26 -8.13 13.71
C VAL A 23 1.40 -7.57 15.13
N GLU A 24 2.60 -7.08 15.48
CA GLU A 24 2.89 -6.52 16.80
C GLU A 24 2.30 -5.12 17.02
N GLU A 25 1.92 -4.43 15.94
CA GLU A 25 1.31 -3.11 16.00
C GLU A 25 -0.12 -3.11 16.57
N SER A 26 -0.48 -1.98 17.16
CA SER A 26 -1.89 -1.65 17.42
C SER A 26 -2.69 -1.59 16.12
N ASP A 27 -4.02 -1.73 16.17
CA ASP A 27 -4.86 -1.64 14.97
C ASP A 27 -4.64 -0.32 14.19
N ARG A 28 -4.53 0.80 14.92
CA ARG A 28 -4.17 2.10 14.36
C ARG A 28 -2.78 2.07 13.72
N GLY A 29 -1.79 1.55 14.45
CA GLY A 29 -0.41 1.45 13.99
C GLY A 29 -0.30 0.62 12.71
N ALA A 30 -0.93 -0.55 12.70
CA ALA A 30 -0.97 -1.45 11.56
C ALA A 30 -1.62 -0.78 10.34
N ALA A 31 -2.76 -0.09 10.49
CA ALA A 31 -3.42 0.60 9.39
C ALA A 31 -2.57 1.74 8.80
N VAL A 32 -1.96 2.56 9.66
CA VAL A 32 -1.11 3.69 9.22
C VAL A 32 0.17 3.19 8.56
N LEU A 33 0.82 2.19 9.16
CA LEU A 33 2.07 1.62 8.68
C LEU A 33 1.88 0.87 7.37
N ALA A 34 0.83 0.05 7.25
CA ALA A 34 0.44 -0.67 6.03
C ALA A 34 0.20 0.27 4.86
N ALA A 35 -0.65 1.28 5.04
CA ALA A 35 -0.94 2.24 3.99
C ALA A 35 0.31 3.06 3.57
N SER A 36 1.16 3.43 4.53
CA SER A 36 2.40 4.18 4.24
C SER A 36 3.41 3.36 3.45
N ARG A 37 3.58 2.06 3.78
CA ARG A 37 4.44 1.17 2.98
C ARG A 37 3.87 1.00 1.58
N PHE A 38 2.57 0.76 1.45
CA PHE A 38 1.95 0.59 0.13
C PHE A 38 2.14 1.85 -0.73
N GLU A 39 2.02 3.03 -0.12
CA GLU A 39 2.29 4.30 -0.79
C GLU A 39 3.74 4.42 -1.29
N GLU A 40 4.70 3.96 -0.49
CA GLU A 40 6.11 3.92 -0.87
C GLU A 40 6.40 2.87 -1.94
N PHE A 41 5.77 1.70 -1.85
CA PHE A 41 5.82 0.68 -2.89
C PHE A 41 5.32 1.23 -4.23
N LEU A 42 4.18 1.93 -4.24
CA LEU A 42 3.68 2.61 -5.44
C LEU A 42 4.65 3.68 -5.96
N ARG A 43 5.33 4.42 -5.08
CA ARG A 43 6.36 5.38 -5.49
C ARG A 43 7.43 4.69 -6.34
N VAL A 44 7.94 3.57 -5.85
CA VAL A 44 8.97 2.76 -6.53
C VAL A 44 8.42 2.18 -7.83
N ALA A 45 7.19 1.66 -7.83
CA ALA A 45 6.56 1.13 -9.03
C ALA A 45 6.40 2.21 -10.12
N ILE A 46 5.90 3.39 -9.74
CA ILE A 46 5.73 4.52 -10.65
C ILE A 46 7.08 4.99 -11.17
N SER A 47 8.09 5.14 -10.30
CA SER A 47 9.41 5.64 -10.72
C SER A 47 10.07 4.75 -11.77
N LYS A 48 9.83 3.43 -11.76
CA LYS A 48 10.37 2.52 -12.78
C LYS A 48 9.80 2.74 -14.19
N ARG A 49 8.68 3.45 -14.33
CA ARG A 49 8.10 3.83 -15.64
C ARG A 49 8.47 5.23 -16.10
N LEU A 50 9.09 6.02 -15.21
CA LEU A 50 9.59 7.33 -15.58
C LEU A 50 10.98 7.18 -16.19
N ILE A 51 11.41 8.20 -16.94
CA ILE A 51 12.81 8.36 -17.32
C ILE A 51 13.69 8.52 -16.07
N ASP A 52 15.01 8.39 -16.22
CA ASP A 52 15.94 8.70 -15.15
C ASP A 52 15.84 10.18 -14.76
N LEU A 53 15.31 10.43 -13.57
CA LEU A 53 15.16 11.79 -13.03
C LEU A 53 16.30 12.13 -12.09
N ASN A 54 16.82 13.34 -12.21
CA ASN A 54 17.74 13.89 -11.21
C ASN A 54 17.01 14.14 -9.88
N GLU A 55 17.77 14.43 -8.81
CA GLU A 55 17.23 14.62 -7.46
C GLU A 55 16.18 15.74 -7.37
N LYS A 56 16.37 16.85 -8.10
CA LYS A 56 15.43 17.98 -8.11
C LYS A 56 14.09 17.58 -8.71
N ASP A 57 14.11 16.84 -9.82
CA ASP A 57 12.90 16.37 -10.48
C ASP A 57 12.21 15.26 -9.66
N GLN A 58 12.98 14.35 -9.07
CA GLN A 58 12.45 13.36 -8.10
C GLN A 58 11.71 14.06 -6.96
N LYS A 59 12.28 15.13 -6.39
CA LYS A 59 11.64 15.91 -5.31
C LYS A 59 10.40 16.67 -5.80
N THR A 60 10.42 17.17 -7.03
CA THR A 60 9.26 17.84 -7.65
C THR A 60 8.09 16.87 -7.88
N ILE A 61 8.38 15.60 -8.18
CA ILE A 61 7.34 14.59 -8.39
C ILE A 61 6.90 13.97 -7.06
N PHE A 62 7.82 13.41 -6.27
CA PHE A 62 7.49 12.56 -5.12
C PHE A 62 7.68 13.23 -3.76
N GLY A 63 8.25 14.44 -3.71
CA GLY A 63 8.50 15.14 -2.46
C GLY A 63 7.22 15.53 -1.72
N PRO A 64 7.34 16.06 -0.48
CA PRO A 64 6.17 16.35 0.38
C PRO A 64 5.15 17.33 -0.23
N ARG A 65 5.59 18.21 -1.14
CA ARG A 65 4.73 19.14 -1.91
C ARG A 65 4.74 18.85 -3.41
N GLY A 66 5.20 17.65 -3.79
CA GLY A 66 5.33 17.23 -5.17
C GLY A 66 4.01 16.81 -5.80
N LEU A 67 4.05 16.58 -7.12
CA LEU A 67 2.89 16.21 -7.94
C LEU A 67 2.19 14.92 -7.47
N LEU A 68 2.96 13.99 -6.89
CA LEU A 68 2.56 12.67 -6.41
C LEU A 68 2.90 12.50 -4.91
N SER A 69 2.71 13.54 -4.11
CA SER A 69 3.10 13.59 -2.69
C SER A 69 2.29 12.71 -1.72
N GLY A 70 1.23 12.05 -2.18
CA GLY A 70 0.28 11.38 -1.28
C GLY A 70 -0.41 10.16 -1.89
N PHE A 71 -0.93 9.29 -1.01
CA PHE A 71 -1.64 8.05 -1.32
C PHE A 71 -2.65 8.18 -2.46
N TYR A 72 -3.57 9.14 -2.37
CA TYR A 72 -4.60 9.34 -3.39
C TYR A 72 -4.00 9.60 -4.78
N ARG A 73 -2.97 10.45 -4.86
CA ARG A 73 -2.35 10.82 -6.13
C ARG A 73 -1.60 9.63 -6.75
N ARG A 74 -0.86 8.89 -5.91
CA ARG A 74 -0.11 7.70 -6.34
C ARG A 74 -1.03 6.58 -6.79
N THR A 75 -2.12 6.34 -6.07
CA THR A 75 -3.08 5.30 -6.46
C THR A 75 -3.80 5.62 -7.77
N ASN A 76 -4.16 6.89 -8.00
CA ASN A 76 -4.79 7.30 -9.26
C ASN A 76 -3.83 7.20 -10.45
N ILE A 77 -2.57 7.66 -10.32
CA ILE A 77 -1.62 7.57 -11.43
C ILE A 77 -1.21 6.12 -11.71
N ALA A 78 -1.09 5.28 -10.68
CA ALA A 78 -0.81 3.86 -10.84
C ALA A 78 -1.94 3.12 -11.57
N TYR A 79 -3.20 3.46 -11.29
CA TYR A 79 -4.34 3.01 -12.08
C TYR A 79 -4.24 3.50 -13.54
N ALA A 80 -3.92 4.77 -13.77
CA ALA A 80 -3.77 5.31 -15.13
C ALA A 80 -2.63 4.62 -15.92
N PHE A 81 -1.61 4.13 -15.23
CA PHE A 81 -0.55 3.30 -15.80
C PHE A 81 -0.98 1.83 -16.03
N GLY A 82 -2.16 1.42 -15.58
CA GLY A 82 -2.68 0.07 -15.78
C GLY A 82 -2.04 -0.96 -14.84
N TYR A 83 -1.57 -0.55 -13.66
CA TYR A 83 -1.07 -1.49 -12.66
C TYR A 83 -2.17 -2.35 -12.03
N TYR A 84 -3.41 -1.88 -12.05
CA TYR A 84 -4.59 -2.58 -11.57
C TYR A 84 -5.84 -1.94 -12.17
N ASP A 85 -6.99 -2.57 -11.98
CA ASP A 85 -8.28 -2.13 -12.53
C ASP A 85 -9.01 -1.11 -11.64
N ARG A 86 -10.25 -0.78 -12.04
CA ARG A 86 -11.08 0.19 -11.34
C ARG A 86 -11.58 -0.31 -9.99
N ASP A 87 -11.81 -1.61 -9.86
CA ASP A 87 -12.28 -2.21 -8.60
C ASP A 87 -11.16 -2.14 -7.57
N THR A 88 -9.92 -2.44 -7.97
CA THR A 88 -8.74 -2.29 -7.11
C THR A 88 -8.54 -0.83 -6.66
N LEU A 89 -8.71 0.14 -7.58
CA LEU A 89 -8.64 1.57 -7.24
C LEU A 89 -9.71 1.95 -6.20
N SER A 90 -10.93 1.46 -6.35
CA SER A 90 -12.02 1.69 -5.40
C SER A 90 -11.72 1.10 -4.02
N GLY A 91 -11.15 -0.11 -3.95
CA GLY A 91 -10.72 -0.68 -2.68
C GLY A 91 -9.54 0.07 -2.05
N LEU A 92 -8.62 0.62 -2.85
CA LEU A 92 -7.55 1.47 -2.32
C LEU A 92 -8.09 2.80 -1.75
N ASP A 93 -9.19 3.34 -2.27
CA ASP A 93 -9.87 4.47 -1.62
C ASP A 93 -10.47 4.06 -0.26
N ILE A 94 -11.00 2.84 -0.13
CA ILE A 94 -11.42 2.29 1.16
C ILE A 94 -10.24 2.23 2.14
N ILE A 95 -9.08 1.72 1.72
CA ILE A 95 -7.85 1.69 2.53
C ILE A 95 -7.49 3.10 3.02
N ARG A 96 -7.52 4.09 2.13
CA ARG A 96 -7.24 5.49 2.45
C ARG A 96 -8.20 6.03 3.50
N ARG A 97 -9.51 5.79 3.35
CA ARG A 97 -10.54 6.24 4.30
C ARG A 97 -10.36 5.62 5.69
N ILE A 98 -10.06 4.32 5.74
CA ILE A 98 -9.77 3.60 7.00
C ILE A 98 -8.55 4.22 7.69
N ARG A 99 -7.44 4.40 6.96
CA ARG A 99 -6.23 5.06 7.48
C ARG A 99 -6.53 6.45 8.02
N ASP A 100 -7.25 7.27 7.24
CA ASP A 100 -7.59 8.65 7.62
C ASP A 100 -8.47 8.68 8.88
N ARG A 101 -9.38 7.70 9.02
CA ARG A 101 -10.20 7.55 10.22
C ARG A 101 -9.35 7.20 11.44
N PHE A 102 -8.42 6.25 11.32
CA PHE A 102 -7.49 5.91 12.39
C PHE A 102 -6.54 7.06 12.76
N ALA A 103 -6.08 7.84 11.78
CA ALA A 103 -5.15 8.96 12.00
C ALA A 103 -5.80 10.15 12.71
N HIS A 104 -7.08 10.42 12.43
CA HIS A 104 -7.82 11.55 12.99
C HIS A 104 -8.70 11.21 14.21
N SER A 105 -8.80 9.94 14.60
CA SER A 105 -9.51 9.55 15.82
C SER A 105 -8.69 9.90 17.06
N ILE A 106 -9.28 10.68 17.96
CA ILE A 106 -8.71 10.96 19.29
C ILE A 106 -8.99 9.80 20.24
N GLU A 107 -10.17 9.18 20.11
CA GLU A 107 -10.56 8.03 20.92
C GLU A 107 -9.90 6.73 20.39
N PRO A 108 -9.59 5.78 21.29
CA PRO A 108 -9.17 4.44 20.91
C PRO A 108 -10.18 3.79 19.96
N MET A 109 -9.71 3.39 18.78
CA MET A 109 -10.51 2.73 17.74
C MET A 109 -9.72 1.53 17.23
N GLY A 110 -10.43 0.42 17.00
CA GLY A 110 -9.89 -0.81 16.40
C GLY A 110 -10.62 -1.21 15.12
N PHE A 111 -10.22 -2.34 14.55
CA PHE A 111 -10.87 -2.96 13.40
C PHE A 111 -12.25 -3.56 13.71
N ASP A 112 -12.55 -3.74 15.00
CA ASP A 112 -13.85 -4.13 15.55
C ASP A 112 -14.88 -2.98 15.56
N HIS A 113 -14.45 -1.73 15.37
CA HIS A 113 -15.35 -0.59 15.33
C HIS A 113 -16.31 -0.70 14.13
N PRO A 114 -17.64 -0.54 14.32
CA PRO A 114 -18.64 -0.82 13.28
C PRO A 114 -18.38 -0.15 11.93
N TYR A 115 -17.95 1.12 11.95
CA TYR A 115 -17.55 1.83 10.73
C TYR A 115 -16.38 1.15 9.99
N ILE A 116 -15.33 0.75 10.70
CA ILE A 116 -14.13 0.14 10.11
C ILE A 116 -14.48 -1.25 9.58
N THR A 117 -15.18 -2.06 10.38
CA THR A 117 -15.68 -3.38 9.96
C THR A 117 -16.52 -3.28 8.69
N ASN A 118 -17.44 -2.31 8.61
CA ASN A 118 -18.26 -2.11 7.43
C ASN A 118 -17.42 -1.71 6.20
N GLN A 119 -16.42 -0.86 6.36
CA GLN A 119 -15.48 -0.54 5.27
C GLN A 119 -14.72 -1.79 4.82
N CYS A 120 -14.16 -2.57 5.74
CA CYS A 120 -13.40 -3.78 5.42
C CYS A 120 -14.23 -4.80 4.63
N ARG A 121 -15.53 -4.96 4.91
CA ARG A 121 -16.41 -5.87 4.14
C ARG A 121 -16.52 -5.53 2.65
N ASN A 122 -16.24 -4.29 2.27
CA ASN A 122 -16.24 -3.85 0.88
C ASN A 122 -14.88 -4.10 0.18
N LEU A 123 -13.87 -4.61 0.89
CA LEU A 123 -12.61 -5.04 0.29
C LEU A 123 -12.79 -6.46 -0.27
N VAL A 124 -12.63 -6.57 -1.58
CA VAL A 124 -12.66 -7.85 -2.30
C VAL A 124 -11.33 -8.57 -2.06
N THR A 125 -11.33 -9.54 -1.14
CA THR A 125 -10.20 -10.43 -0.87
C THR A 125 -10.68 -11.88 -0.87
N ARG A 126 -9.76 -12.84 -0.94
CA ARG A 126 -10.09 -14.27 -0.78
C ARG A 126 -10.51 -14.57 0.67
N SER A 127 -11.81 -14.45 0.93
CA SER A 127 -12.53 -15.02 2.08
C SER A 127 -11.79 -14.98 3.44
N VAL A 128 -11.61 -13.76 3.96
CA VAL A 128 -11.08 -13.50 5.32
C VAL A 128 -12.16 -12.81 6.15
N ASP A 129 -12.65 -13.43 7.22
CA ASP A 129 -13.76 -12.86 8.00
C ASP A 129 -13.32 -11.74 8.94
N ASP A 130 -12.09 -11.80 9.45
CA ASP A 130 -11.55 -10.75 10.31
C ASP A 130 -11.25 -9.46 9.54
N SER A 131 -11.61 -8.31 10.14
CA SER A 131 -11.49 -7.01 9.48
C SER A 131 -10.05 -6.53 9.34
N ARG A 132 -9.20 -6.81 10.32
CA ARG A 132 -7.77 -6.43 10.28
C ARG A 132 -7.05 -7.29 9.26
N GLU A 133 -7.23 -8.61 9.32
CA GLU A 133 -6.63 -9.53 8.38
C GLU A 133 -7.07 -9.25 6.95
N ARG A 134 -8.36 -8.95 6.72
CA ARG A 134 -8.89 -8.57 5.41
C ARG A 134 -8.22 -7.30 4.88
N TYR A 135 -8.10 -6.27 5.72
CA TYR A 135 -7.43 -5.03 5.35
C TYR A 135 -5.97 -5.26 4.92
N LEU A 136 -5.23 -6.04 5.72
CA LEU A 136 -3.82 -6.35 5.44
C LEU A 136 -3.67 -7.27 4.22
N ALA A 137 -4.57 -8.24 4.06
CA ALA A 137 -4.60 -9.15 2.90
C ALA A 137 -4.83 -8.38 1.61
N TYR A 138 -5.78 -7.45 1.60
CA TYR A 138 -6.08 -6.63 0.42
C TYR A 138 -4.85 -5.87 -0.08
N LEU A 139 -4.10 -5.22 0.83
CA LEU A 139 -2.89 -4.50 0.46
C LEU A 139 -1.81 -5.45 -0.07
N ARG A 140 -1.59 -6.60 0.57
CA ARG A 140 -0.63 -7.61 0.10
C ARG A 140 -0.98 -8.14 -1.29
N GLU A 141 -2.24 -8.53 -1.50
CA GLU A 141 -2.73 -9.04 -2.79
C GLU A 141 -2.56 -7.97 -3.89
N THR A 142 -2.85 -6.71 -3.57
CA THR A 142 -2.67 -5.59 -4.50
C THR A 142 -1.19 -5.34 -4.80
N GLU A 143 -0.29 -5.39 -3.80
CA GLU A 143 1.15 -5.28 -4.04
C GLU A 143 1.64 -6.38 -4.99
N GLU A 144 1.18 -7.62 -4.81
CA GLU A 144 1.52 -8.72 -5.70
C GLU A 144 1.02 -8.50 -7.13
N GLU A 145 -0.21 -8.02 -7.30
CA GLU A 145 -0.76 -7.68 -8.62
C GLU A 145 0.13 -6.65 -9.33
N VAL A 146 0.45 -5.55 -8.64
CA VAL A 146 1.33 -4.49 -9.18
C VAL A 146 2.71 -5.07 -9.52
N ARG A 147 3.31 -5.88 -8.65
CA ARG A 147 4.62 -6.52 -8.91
C ARG A 147 4.59 -7.40 -10.16
N ARG A 148 3.54 -8.19 -10.36
CA ARG A 148 3.40 -9.02 -11.57
C ARG A 148 3.35 -8.15 -12.82
N LYS A 149 2.59 -7.05 -12.79
CA LYS A 149 2.49 -6.08 -13.91
C LYS A 149 3.81 -5.36 -14.19
N MET A 150 4.64 -5.13 -13.17
CA MET A 150 5.98 -4.57 -13.33
C MET A 150 6.97 -5.52 -13.99
N LEU A 151 6.75 -6.85 -13.91
CA LEU A 151 7.62 -7.86 -14.51
C LEU A 151 7.17 -8.27 -15.92
N SER A 152 5.91 -8.00 -16.28
CA SER A 152 5.31 -8.39 -17.56
C SER A 152 5.44 -7.34 -18.67
N GLY A 153 5.93 -6.14 -18.37
CA GLY A 153 6.10 -5.04 -19.33
C GLY A 153 7.54 -4.56 -19.34
#